data_AF-A0A1Z9F775-F1
#
_entry.id   AF-A0A1Z9F775-F1
#
_cell.length_a   1.000
_cell.length_b   1.000
_cell.length_c   1.000
_cell.angle_alpha   90.00
_cell.angle_beta   90.00
_cell.angle_gamma   90.00
#
_symmetry.space_group_name_H-M   'P 1'
#
loop_
_entity.id
_entity.type
_entity.pdbx_description
1 polymer ?
#
loop_
_entity_poly.entity_id
_entity_poly.type
_entity_poly.pdbx_seq_one_letter_code
_entity_poly.pdbx_strand_id
1 'polypeptide(L)'
;MRNNQDIITEKFNELRALTISYAKQEVRDPITALVKWVSLGLLGMIFIITGITFASLGLLRLFQSEISFFNNSFSFMPYLFVFIALISIAVISIKAARRHR
;
A
#
# COMPACT_ATOMS: atom_id res chain seq x y z
N MET A 1 38.06 14.66 -45.98
CA MET A 1 38.20 13.25 -45.58
C MET A 1 38.04 13.19 -44.07
N ARG A 2 37.01 12.50 -43.56
CA ARG A 2 36.76 12.44 -42.11
C ARG A 2 37.88 11.64 -41.46
N ASN A 3 38.49 12.18 -40.40
CA ASN A 3 39.61 11.52 -39.73
C ASN A 3 39.11 10.25 -39.05
N ASN A 4 39.88 9.16 -39.07
CA ASN A 4 39.48 7.89 -38.47
C ASN A 4 39.14 8.03 -36.98
N GLN A 5 39.75 9.00 -36.29
CA GLN A 5 39.46 9.35 -34.90
C GLN A 5 38.03 9.87 -34.69
N ASP A 6 37.49 10.62 -35.64
CA ASP A 6 36.14 11.17 -35.57
C ASP A 6 35.08 10.06 -35.72
N ILE A 7 35.36 9.09 -36.59
CA ILE A 7 34.47 7.94 -36.85
C ILE A 7 34.39 7.04 -35.62
N ILE A 8 35.51 6.79 -34.95
CA ILE A 8 35.53 5.95 -33.74
C ILE A 8 34.80 6.65 -32.58
N THR A 9 34.97 7.96 -32.44
CA THR A 9 34.29 8.75 -31.39
C THR A 9 32.78 8.78 -31.63
N GLU A 10 32.33 8.96 -32.88
CA GLU A 10 30.93 8.91 -33.27
C GLU A 10 30.30 7.55 -32.97
N LYS A 11 30.98 6.45 -33.37
CA LYS A 11 30.54 5.07 -33.10
C LYS A 11 30.44 4.78 -31.60
N PHE A 12 31.40 5.25 -30.80
CA PHE A 12 31.36 5.06 -29.36
C PHE A 12 30.19 5.80 -28.71
N ASN A 13 29.92 7.02 -29.15
CA ASN A 13 28.76 7.79 -28.69
C ASN A 13 27.43 7.15 -29.09
N GLU A 14 27.33 6.61 -30.31
CA GLU A 14 26.15 5.84 -30.76
C GLU A 14 25.92 4.61 -29.88
N LEU A 15 26.94 3.80 -29.63
CA LEU A 15 26.85 2.61 -28.79
C LEU A 15 26.46 2.95 -27.35
N ARG A 16 27.02 4.03 -26.81
CA ARG A 16 26.66 4.55 -25.48
C ARG A 16 25.20 5.00 -25.44
N ALA A 17 24.75 5.74 -26.44
CA ALA A 17 23.37 6.22 -26.53
C ALA A 17 22.37 5.04 -26.64
N LEU A 18 22.70 4.04 -27.44
CA LEU A 18 21.91 2.81 -27.58
C LEU A 18 21.83 2.04 -26.25
N THR A 19 22.96 1.85 -25.56
CA THR A 19 22.97 1.13 -24.28
C THR A 19 22.09 1.83 -23.23
N ILE A 20 22.19 3.15 -23.15
CA ILE A 20 21.37 3.95 -22.23
C ILE A 20 19.88 3.86 -22.62
N SER A 21 19.54 3.88 -23.91
CA SER A 21 18.15 3.80 -24.35
C SER A 21 17.53 2.44 -24.05
N TYR A 22 18.28 1.36 -24.25
CA TYR A 22 17.86 -0.01 -23.91
C TYR A 22 17.65 -0.17 -22.40
N ALA A 23 18.61 0.27 -21.58
CA ALA A 23 18.45 0.23 -20.13
C ALA A 23 17.21 1.01 -19.66
N LYS A 24 16.90 2.14 -20.31
CA LYS A 24 15.70 2.92 -20.02
C LYS A 24 14.41 2.21 -20.45
N GLN A 25 14.43 1.44 -21.53
CA GLN A 25 13.28 0.65 -21.98
C GLN A 25 13.02 -0.52 -21.04
N GLU A 26 14.06 -1.28 -20.70
CA GLU A 26 13.97 -2.44 -19.80
C GLU A 26 13.44 -2.07 -18.41
N VAL A 27 13.72 -0.84 -17.94
CA VAL A 27 13.25 -0.35 -16.63
C VAL A 27 11.84 0.27 -16.68
N ARG A 28 11.35 0.68 -17.85
CA ARG A 28 10.05 1.37 -17.96
C ARG A 28 8.87 0.43 -17.73
N ASP A 29 8.96 -0.79 -18.25
CA ASP A 29 7.93 -1.82 -18.08
C ASP A 29 7.75 -2.25 -16.62
N PRO A 30 8.81 -2.58 -15.85
CA PRO A 30 8.65 -2.94 -14.43
C PRO A 30 8.16 -1.77 -13.58
N ILE A 31 8.57 -0.53 -13.86
CA ILE A 31 8.05 0.65 -13.15
C ILE A 31 6.55 0.81 -13.39
N THR A 32 6.10 0.69 -14.63
CA THR A 32 4.68 0.85 -14.96
C THR A 32 3.82 -0.24 -14.30
N ALA A 33 4.31 -1.48 -14.29
CA ALA A 33 3.67 -2.57 -13.57
C ALA A 33 3.61 -2.27 -12.05
N LEU A 34 4.71 -1.82 -11.45
CA LEU A 34 4.77 -1.48 -10.03
C LEU A 34 3.77 -0.38 -9.67
N VAL A 35 3.72 0.71 -10.46
CA VAL A 35 2.79 1.82 -10.24
C VAL A 35 1.33 1.34 -10.27
N LYS A 36 0.98 0.42 -11.18
CA LYS A 36 -0.37 -0.16 -11.26
C LYS A 36 -0.73 -0.98 -10.01
N TRP A 37 0.19 -1.78 -9.50
CA TRP A 37 -0.06 -2.57 -8.28
C TRP A 37 -0.11 -1.69 -7.03
N VAL A 38 0.77 -0.70 -6.93
CA VAL A 38 0.81 0.25 -5.82
C VAL A 38 -0.46 1.11 -5.79
N SER A 39 -0.94 1.59 -6.94
CA SER A 39 -2.16 2.40 -6.99
C SER A 39 -3.40 1.58 -6.58
N LEU A 40 -3.48 0.32 -7.00
CA LEU A 40 -4.55 -0.59 -6.57
C LEU A 40 -4.48 -0.88 -5.07
N GLY A 41 -3.28 -1.08 -4.52
CA GLY A 41 -3.06 -1.22 -3.08
C GLY A 41 -3.46 0.03 -2.30
N LEU A 42 -3.14 1.22 -2.80
CA LEU A 42 -3.48 2.48 -2.17
C LEU A 42 -5.00 2.71 -2.15
N LEU A 43 -5.69 2.38 -3.24
CA LEU A 43 -7.15 2.46 -3.29
C LEU A 43 -7.80 1.50 -2.29
N GLY A 44 -7.28 0.27 -2.20
CA GLY A 44 -7.71 -0.71 -1.20
C GLY A 44 -7.50 -0.22 0.23
N MET A 45 -6.36 0.41 0.52
CA MET A 45 -6.05 0.97 1.84
C MET A 45 -7.06 2.04 2.26
N ILE A 46 -7.44 2.94 1.35
CA ILE A 46 -8.44 3.99 1.64
C ILE A 46 -9.77 3.36 2.03
N PHE A 47 -10.21 2.33 1.28
CA PHE A 47 -11.46 1.64 1.55
C PHE A 47 -11.43 0.89 2.89
N ILE A 48 -10.32 0.20 3.19
CA ILE A 48 -10.13 -0.52 4.45
C ILE A 48 -10.13 0.43 5.65
N ILE A 49 -9.38 1.53 5.59
CA ILE A 49 -9.32 2.52 6.69
C ILE A 49 -10.70 3.11 6.96
N THR A 50 -11.41 3.47 5.90
CA THR A 50 -12.76 4.04 5.99
C THR A 50 -13.72 3.01 6.61
N GLY A 51 -13.73 1.78 6.10
CA GLY A 51 -14.58 0.70 6.62
C GLY A 51 -14.31 0.37 8.09
N ILE A 52 -13.04 0.28 8.49
CA ILE A 52 -12.64 0.04 9.89
C ILE A 52 -13.09 1.19 10.79
N THR A 53 -12.94 2.43 10.34
CA THR A 53 -13.35 3.61 11.11
C THR A 53 -14.86 3.60 11.34
N PHE A 54 -15.66 3.39 10.30
CA PHE A 54 -17.11 3.31 10.42
C PHE A 54 -17.56 2.10 11.26
N ALA A 55 -16.95 0.93 11.09
CA ALA A 55 -17.26 -0.25 11.88
C ALA A 55 -16.94 -0.02 13.37
N SER A 56 -15.81 0.62 13.68
CA SER A 56 -15.42 0.99 15.03
C SER A 56 -16.41 1.95 15.67
N LEU A 57 -16.83 3.00 14.95
CA LEU A 57 -17.84 3.95 15.43
C LEU A 57 -19.20 3.29 15.60
N GLY A 58 -19.61 2.41 14.69
CA GLY A 58 -20.85 1.65 14.77
C GLY A 58 -20.89 0.72 15.98
N LEU A 59 -19.82 -0.03 16.22
CA LEU A 59 -19.67 -0.89 17.40
C LEU A 59 -19.73 -0.07 18.69
N LEU A 60 -18.97 1.03 18.74
CA LEU A 60 -18.96 1.92 19.91
C LEU A 60 -20.37 2.45 20.20
N ARG A 61 -21.10 2.84 19.16
CA ARG A 61 -22.48 3.34 19.27
C ARG A 61 -23.44 2.25 19.73
N LEU A 62 -23.34 1.01 19.22
CA LEU A 62 -24.18 -0.10 19.67
C LEU A 62 -23.98 -0.39 21.16
N PHE A 63 -22.72 -0.45 21.62
CA PHE A 63 -22.42 -0.69 23.04
C PHE A 63 -22.86 0.47 23.95
N GLN A 64 -22.80 1.72 23.50
CA GLN A 64 -23.25 2.88 24.27
C GLN A 64 -24.78 3.09 24.21
N SER A 65 -25.43 2.71 23.11
CA SER A 65 -26.89 2.86 22.87
C SER A 65 -27.71 1.85 23.67
N GLU A 66 -27.34 0.57 23.60
CA GLU A 66 -28.17 -0.52 24.13
C GLU A 66 -27.90 -0.80 25.61
N ILE A 67 -26.75 -0.37 26.14
CA ILE A 67 -26.29 -0.78 27.47
C ILE A 67 -26.03 0.46 28.32
N SER A 68 -27.10 1.01 28.89
CA SER A 68 -27.08 2.16 29.82
C SER A 68 -26.21 1.92 31.07
N PHE A 69 -25.85 0.66 31.36
CA PHE A 69 -24.92 0.25 32.42
C PHE A 69 -23.49 0.80 32.26
N PHE A 70 -23.07 1.14 31.03
CA PHE A 70 -21.72 1.65 30.76
C PHE A 70 -21.56 3.17 30.96
N ASN A 71 -22.64 3.90 31.22
CA ASN A 71 -22.60 5.37 31.29
C ASN A 71 -21.98 5.94 32.58
N ASN A 72 -21.90 5.18 33.68
CA ASN A 72 -21.39 5.67 34.97
C ASN A 72 -19.97 5.19 35.31
N SER A 73 -19.78 3.93 35.72
CA SER A 73 -18.47 3.46 36.23
C SER A 73 -17.66 2.61 35.24
N PHE A 74 -18.27 2.16 34.14
CA PHE A 74 -17.65 1.26 33.16
C PHE A 74 -17.51 1.88 31.77
N SER A 75 -17.38 3.22 31.68
CA SER A 75 -17.26 3.94 30.41
C SER A 75 -16.04 3.53 29.57
N PHE A 76 -15.05 2.87 30.17
CA PHE A 76 -13.86 2.33 29.50
C PHE A 76 -14.12 1.02 28.73
N MET A 77 -15.17 0.27 29.10
CA MET A 77 -15.42 -1.08 28.56
C MET A 77 -15.74 -1.07 27.05
N PRO A 78 -16.56 -0.15 26.51
CA PRO A 78 -16.81 -0.07 25.07
C PRO A 78 -15.53 0.16 24.25
N TYR A 79 -14.60 0.97 24.76
CA TYR A 79 -13.30 1.20 24.10
C TYR A 79 -12.43 -0.06 24.10
N LEU A 80 -12.47 -0.86 25.18
CA LEU A 80 -11.74 -2.12 25.26
C LEU A 80 -12.25 -3.15 24.23
N PHE A 81 -13.57 -3.24 24.02
CA PHE A 81 -14.14 -4.14 23.01
C PHE A 81 -13.78 -3.72 21.59
N VAL A 82 -13.84 -2.43 21.29
CA VAL A 82 -13.39 -1.89 20.00
C VAL A 82 -11.90 -2.20 19.78
N PHE A 83 -11.08 -2.04 20.83
CA PHE A 83 -9.65 -2.36 20.77
C PHE A 83 -9.40 -3.85 20.50
N ILE A 84 -10.14 -4.75 21.15
CA ILE A 84 -10.07 -6.21 20.90
C ILE A 84 -10.51 -6.54 19.47
N ALA A 85 -11.54 -5.89 18.94
CA ALA A 85 -11.99 -6.07 17.57
C ALA A 85 -10.90 -5.65 16.57
N LEU A 86 -10.26 -4.50 16.79
CA LEU A 86 -9.13 -4.03 15.96
C LEU A 86 -7.94 -5.00 16.02
N ILE A 87 -7.57 -5.49 17.20
CA ILE A 87 -6.52 -6.50 17.36
C ILE A 87 -6.88 -7.77 16.57
N SER A 88 -8.11 -8.25 16.68
CA SER A 88 -8.56 -9.46 15.99
C SER A 88 -8.45 -9.30 14.47
N ILE A 89 -8.89 -8.15 13.93
CA ILE A 89 -8.76 -7.81 12.51
C ILE A 89 -7.28 -7.77 12.10
N ALA A 90 -6.41 -7.17 12.93
CA ALA A 90 -4.97 -7.09 12.65
C ALA A 90 -4.33 -8.50 12.63
N VAL A 91 -4.63 -9.35 13.60
CA VAL A 91 -4.13 -10.74 13.65
C VAL A 91 -4.60 -11.54 12.43
N ILE A 92 -5.88 -11.44 12.06
CA ILE A 92 -6.42 -12.11 10.88
C ILE A 92 -5.74 -11.61 9.62
N SER A 93 -5.57 -10.28 9.48
CA SER A 93 -4.92 -9.66 8.31
C SER A 93 -3.46 -10.11 8.18
N ILE A 94 -2.71 -10.16 9.28
CA ILE A 94 -1.33 -10.65 9.30
C ILE A 94 -1.29 -12.14 8.94
N LYS A 95 -2.20 -12.95 9.48
CA LYS A 95 -2.27 -14.38 9.16
C LYS A 95 -2.62 -14.61 7.69
N ALA A 96 -3.55 -13.84 7.14
CA ALA A 96 -3.92 -13.90 5.73
C ALA A 96 -2.75 -13.48 4.83
N ALA A 97 -2.02 -12.42 5.17
CA ALA A 97 -0.84 -11.99 4.43
C ALA A 97 0.29 -13.04 4.46
N ARG A 98 0.46 -13.76 5.56
CA ARG A 98 1.43 -14.86 5.68
C ARG A 98 1.01 -16.13 4.95
N ARG A 99 -0.29 -16.36 4.73
CA ARG A 99 -0.80 -17.56 4.04
C ARG A 99 -0.50 -17.56 2.53
N HIS A 100 -0.29 -16.38 1.95
CA HIS A 100 0.00 -16.21 0.52
C HIS A 100 1.49 -15.99 0.21
N ARG A 101 2.37 -16.03 1.22
CA ARG A 101 3.82 -16.22 1.03
C ARG A 101 4.14 -17.70 1.13
#